data_AF-D4J992-F1
#
_entry.id   AF-D4J992-F1
#
_cell.length_a   1.000
_cell.length_b   1.000
_cell.length_c   1.000
_cell.angle_alpha   90.00
_cell.angle_beta   90.00
_cell.angle_gamma   90.00
#
_symmetry.space_group_name_H-M   'P 1'
#
loop_
_entity.id
_entity.type
_entity.pdbx_description
1 polymer ?
#
loop_
_entity_poly.entity_id
_entity_poly.type
_entity_poly.pdbx_seq_one_letter_code
_entity_poly.pdbx_strand_id
1 'polypeptide(L)'
;MGNIVKFDQINRNEKKETGYPSEAAYLCVDHNLDMFNFIKSILPYFDDAAKEMCSIASLKFEKFTILEEDLDDFLERVDNMLDDDIECELALCYTFISRSGTTYRLTVHAIPEDENLRLVSDLIKMDTNHIVSVYCPDECVWKTDAEVIQNNEMLKRFKKLSDSHSPEADIMEMLLTIYPEITDDDYRKLKSKSNLIFKLYNATNRFMTPDVIEVPNKKNDPSGVNIDRFILCLRPDDPFRHGFAVTQKDQKLILNQYLEPVDIFITEDDIHPEDQFGEDFYTVTGPYIMEVDRTSDMDIVKHCLRSLANRYTKEDVYTLPLSFYASLESTNLENIGRRIFKRNERDISETEKKCAELTRKRIQKYLRKF
;
A
#
# COMPACT_ATOMS: atom_id res chain seq x y z
N MET A 1 2.94 -58.88 6.80
CA MET A 1 3.97 -59.07 5.75
C MET A 1 4.60 -57.71 5.53
N GLY A 2 5.84 -57.50 5.99
CA GLY A 2 6.60 -56.27 5.72
C GLY A 2 7.78 -56.63 4.83
N ASN A 3 7.97 -55.91 3.74
CA ASN A 3 9.13 -56.08 2.89
C ASN A 3 10.32 -55.34 3.52
N ILE A 4 11.44 -56.05 3.72
CA ILE A 4 12.71 -55.43 4.07
C ILE A 4 13.33 -54.94 2.77
N VAL A 5 13.29 -53.62 2.53
CA VAL A 5 13.95 -53.00 1.38
C VAL A 5 15.41 -52.74 1.77
N LYS A 6 16.35 -53.23 0.97
CA LYS A 6 17.78 -52.94 1.16
C LYS A 6 18.08 -51.53 0.68
N PHE A 7 18.79 -50.74 1.50
CA PHE A 7 19.14 -49.34 1.23
C PHE A 7 19.75 -49.12 -0.16
N ASP A 8 20.55 -50.08 -0.64
CA ASP A 8 21.27 -50.00 -1.92
C ASP A 8 20.35 -50.07 -3.16
N GLN A 9 19.06 -50.39 -2.98
CA GLN A 9 18.06 -50.49 -4.06
C GLN A 9 17.22 -49.22 -4.24
N ILE A 10 17.43 -48.18 -3.43
CA ILE A 10 16.60 -46.96 -3.42
C ILE A 10 17.01 -45.95 -4.51
N ASN A 11 18.06 -46.23 -5.29
CA ASN A 11 18.43 -45.39 -6.43
C ASN A 11 17.83 -45.93 -7.73
N ARG A 12 16.77 -45.27 -8.22
CA ARG A 12 16.48 -45.08 -9.64
C ARG A 12 15.39 -44.03 -9.84
N ASN A 13 15.83 -42.90 -10.38
CA ASN A 13 15.03 -41.97 -11.17
C ASN A 13 14.16 -42.74 -12.18
N GLU A 14 12.84 -42.70 -12.02
CA GLU A 14 11.89 -42.73 -13.14
C GLU A 14 10.69 -41.86 -12.77
N LYS A 15 10.60 -40.67 -13.39
CA LYS A 15 9.36 -39.89 -13.46
C LYS A 15 8.28 -40.75 -14.08
N LYS A 16 7.33 -41.20 -13.27
CA LYS A 16 6.00 -41.61 -13.71
C LYS A 16 5.00 -40.95 -12.79
N GLU A 17 4.13 -40.11 -13.34
CA GLU A 17 2.86 -39.78 -12.71
C GLU A 17 2.15 -41.11 -12.46
N THR A 18 1.97 -41.44 -11.19
CA THR A 18 1.52 -42.77 -10.79
C THR A 18 0.16 -42.75 -10.11
N GLY A 19 -0.40 -41.57 -9.82
CA GLY A 19 -1.71 -41.43 -9.20
C GLY A 19 -1.79 -42.07 -7.80
N TYR A 20 -0.63 -42.30 -7.16
CA TYR A 20 -0.56 -42.88 -5.83
C TYR A 20 -0.58 -41.78 -4.76
N PRO A 21 -1.14 -42.04 -3.56
CA PRO A 21 -1.13 -41.07 -2.46
C PRO A 21 0.27 -40.57 -2.06
N SER A 22 1.33 -41.33 -2.35
CA SER A 22 2.72 -40.95 -2.11
C SER A 22 3.25 -39.86 -3.04
N GLU A 23 2.54 -39.55 -4.14
CA GLU A 23 2.90 -38.50 -5.09
C GLU A 23 2.99 -37.13 -4.41
N ALA A 24 2.07 -36.82 -3.49
CA ALA A 24 2.13 -35.60 -2.67
C ALA A 24 3.41 -35.51 -1.82
N ALA A 25 3.91 -36.65 -1.32
CA ALA A 25 5.17 -36.68 -0.57
C ALA A 25 6.39 -36.48 -1.48
N TYR A 26 6.37 -36.99 -2.71
CA TYR A 26 7.44 -36.74 -3.69
C TYR A 26 7.46 -35.28 -4.14
N LEU A 27 6.30 -34.68 -4.40
CA LEU A 27 6.19 -33.24 -4.72
C LEU A 27 6.75 -32.38 -3.59
N CYS A 28 6.44 -32.69 -2.33
CA CYS A 28 7.01 -31.98 -1.18
C CYS A 28 8.55 -32.14 -1.09
N VAL A 29 9.08 -33.32 -1.41
CA VAL A 29 10.55 -33.53 -1.44
C VAL A 29 11.21 -32.74 -2.56
N ASP A 30 10.61 -32.72 -3.75
CA ASP A 30 11.11 -31.98 -4.91
C ASP A 30 11.10 -30.47 -4.63
N HIS A 31 10.01 -29.94 -4.07
CA HIS A 31 9.89 -28.54 -3.64
C HIS A 31 10.99 -28.13 -2.65
N ASN A 32 11.19 -28.94 -1.60
CA ASN A 32 12.26 -28.70 -0.62
C ASN A 32 13.66 -28.74 -1.25
N LEU A 33 13.86 -29.58 -2.28
CA LEU A 33 15.14 -29.66 -2.99
C LEU A 33 15.38 -28.41 -3.84
N ASP A 34 14.35 -27.90 -4.49
CA ASP A 34 14.40 -26.67 -5.28
C ASP A 34 14.66 -25.46 -4.37
N MET A 35 13.96 -25.35 -3.24
CA MET A 35 14.23 -24.36 -2.19
C MET A 35 15.69 -24.41 -1.72
N PHE A 36 16.19 -25.60 -1.38
CA PHE A 36 17.57 -25.77 -0.96
C PHE A 36 18.58 -25.32 -2.03
N ASN A 37 18.34 -25.70 -3.29
CA ASN A 37 19.22 -25.34 -4.40
C ASN A 37 19.22 -23.83 -4.65
N PHE A 38 18.04 -23.20 -4.61
CA PHE A 38 17.89 -21.77 -4.74
C PHE A 38 18.62 -21.01 -3.65
N ILE A 39 18.36 -21.32 -2.37
CA ILE A 39 19.04 -20.70 -1.21
C ILE A 39 20.55 -20.80 -1.36
N LYS A 40 21.05 -22.00 -1.68
CA LYS A 40 22.49 -22.24 -1.86
C LYS A 40 23.08 -21.40 -2.99
N SER A 41 22.30 -21.09 -4.02
CA SER A 41 22.73 -20.24 -5.13
C SER A 41 22.80 -18.75 -4.75
N ILE A 42 21.90 -18.26 -3.90
CA ILE A 42 21.79 -16.82 -3.59
C ILE A 42 22.61 -16.38 -2.38
N LEU A 43 22.80 -17.26 -1.39
CA LEU A 43 23.51 -16.94 -0.13
C LEU A 43 24.90 -16.30 -0.33
N PRO A 44 25.74 -16.74 -1.29
CA PRO A 44 27.04 -16.11 -1.50
C PRO A 44 26.94 -14.61 -1.84
N TYR A 45 25.90 -14.22 -2.58
CA TYR A 45 25.69 -12.82 -2.97
C TYR A 45 25.23 -11.97 -1.79
N PHE A 46 24.36 -12.51 -0.93
CA PHE A 46 23.97 -11.88 0.33
C PHE A 46 25.19 -11.67 1.24
N ASP A 47 26.03 -12.69 1.38
CA ASP A 47 27.27 -12.60 2.16
C ASP A 47 28.24 -11.56 1.59
N ASP A 48 28.37 -11.46 0.27
CA ASP A 48 29.28 -10.51 -0.36
C ASP A 48 28.79 -9.05 -0.21
N ALA A 49 27.50 -8.80 -0.39
CA ALA A 49 26.89 -7.49 -0.12
C ALA A 49 27.03 -7.10 1.36
N ALA A 50 26.80 -8.05 2.27
CA ALA A 50 26.96 -7.84 3.70
C ALA A 50 28.41 -7.54 4.09
N LYS A 51 29.39 -8.25 3.50
CA LYS A 51 30.83 -7.98 3.69
C LYS A 51 31.23 -6.61 3.17
N GLU A 52 30.71 -6.20 2.02
CA GLU A 52 30.95 -4.89 1.44
C GLU A 52 30.46 -3.79 2.39
N MET A 53 29.21 -3.86 2.83
CA MET A 53 28.65 -2.90 3.79
C MET A 53 29.43 -2.88 5.10
N CYS A 54 29.81 -4.04 5.64
CA CYS A 54 30.67 -4.12 6.83
C CYS A 54 32.02 -3.44 6.60
N SER A 55 32.64 -3.65 5.44
CA SER A 55 33.92 -3.03 5.09
C SER A 55 33.82 -1.50 5.06
N ILE A 56 32.78 -0.97 4.40
CA ILE A 56 32.50 0.47 4.34
C ILE A 56 32.26 1.03 5.75
N ALA A 57 31.48 0.32 6.57
CA ALA A 57 31.16 0.71 7.96
C ALA A 57 32.28 0.45 8.97
N SER A 58 33.45 -0.04 8.54
CA SER A 58 34.56 -0.44 9.41
C SER A 58 34.17 -1.49 10.47
N LEU A 59 33.23 -2.38 10.14
CA LEU A 59 32.81 -3.54 10.92
C LEU A 59 33.45 -4.82 10.37
N LYS A 60 33.38 -5.89 11.17
CA LYS A 60 33.89 -7.21 10.81
C LYS A 60 32.71 -8.16 10.61
N PHE A 61 32.48 -8.59 9.37
CA PHE A 61 31.37 -9.46 9.03
C PHE A 61 31.37 -10.77 9.82
N GLU A 62 32.54 -11.29 10.19
CA GLU A 62 32.69 -12.56 10.94
C GLU A 62 32.14 -12.48 12.38
N LYS A 63 31.73 -11.29 12.84
CA LYS A 63 31.07 -11.12 14.14
C LYS A 63 29.55 -11.21 14.06
N PHE A 64 28.99 -11.16 12.86
CA PHE A 64 27.56 -11.25 12.64
C PHE A 64 27.11 -12.70 12.60
N THR A 65 25.86 -12.93 12.97
CA THR A 65 25.18 -14.21 12.91
C THR A 65 23.74 -13.99 12.44
N ILE A 66 23.08 -15.04 11.96
CA ILE A 66 21.66 -14.98 11.60
C ILE A 66 20.89 -15.52 12.81
N LEU A 67 19.89 -14.77 13.29
CA LEU A 67 19.02 -15.25 14.37
C LEU A 67 18.01 -16.26 13.81
N GLU A 68 17.47 -17.13 14.68
CA GLU A 68 16.48 -18.14 14.27
C GLU A 68 15.24 -17.49 13.66
N GLU A 69 14.71 -16.43 14.29
CA GLU A 69 13.58 -15.64 13.76
C GLU A 69 13.87 -15.04 12.38
N ASP A 70 15.06 -14.49 12.17
CA ASP A 70 15.45 -13.87 10.89
C ASP A 70 15.66 -14.94 9.79
N LEU A 71 16.05 -16.15 10.18
CA LEU A 71 16.19 -17.28 9.27
C LEU A 71 14.83 -17.83 8.86
N ASP A 72 13.91 -17.99 9.82
CA ASP A 72 12.56 -18.48 9.57
C ASP A 72 11.82 -17.52 8.62
N ASP A 73 11.89 -16.20 8.88
CA ASP A 73 11.32 -15.16 8.01
C ASP A 73 11.91 -15.23 6.58
N PHE A 74 13.22 -15.47 6.46
CA PHE A 74 13.87 -15.61 5.15
C PHE A 74 13.41 -16.87 4.41
N LEU A 75 13.30 -18.01 5.10
CA LEU A 75 12.86 -19.27 4.51
C LEU A 75 11.40 -19.20 4.05
N GLU A 76 10.51 -18.59 4.84
CA GLU A 76 9.11 -18.37 4.45
C GLU A 76 9.01 -17.54 3.17
N ARG A 77 9.80 -16.48 3.04
CA ARG A 77 9.82 -15.66 1.81
C ARG A 77 10.35 -16.42 0.59
N VAL A 78 11.34 -17.29 0.78
CA VAL A 78 11.84 -18.14 -0.32
C VAL A 78 10.76 -19.14 -0.75
N ASP A 79 10.05 -19.74 0.21
CA ASP A 79 8.97 -20.68 -0.05
C ASP A 79 7.87 -20.03 -0.91
N ASN A 80 7.41 -18.85 -0.48
CA ASN A 80 6.41 -18.06 -1.22
C ASN A 80 6.86 -17.73 -2.64
N MET A 81 8.14 -17.35 -2.82
CA MET A 81 8.68 -16.99 -4.14
C MET A 81 8.74 -18.19 -5.12
N LEU A 82 8.79 -19.43 -4.61
CA LEU A 82 8.81 -20.64 -5.44
C LEU A 82 7.42 -21.14 -5.83
N ASP A 83 6.38 -20.72 -5.11
CA ASP A 83 4.98 -21.13 -5.32
C ASP A 83 4.23 -20.24 -6.33
N ASP A 84 4.95 -19.56 -7.24
CA ASP A 84 4.44 -18.67 -8.30
C ASP A 84 3.67 -17.41 -7.81
N ASP A 85 3.71 -17.10 -6.51
CA ASP A 85 3.10 -15.90 -5.94
C ASP A 85 4.14 -14.83 -5.56
N ILE A 86 3.96 -13.65 -6.17
CA ILE A 86 4.44 -12.32 -5.75
C ILE A 86 5.91 -12.00 -6.06
N GLU A 87 6.13 -10.78 -6.55
CA GLU A 87 7.38 -10.03 -6.51
C GLU A 87 7.84 -9.82 -5.05
N CYS A 88 8.13 -10.90 -4.32
CA CYS A 88 8.51 -10.83 -2.93
C CYS A 88 9.96 -10.37 -2.79
N GLU A 89 10.17 -9.26 -2.10
CA GLU A 89 11.50 -8.81 -1.70
C GLU A 89 12.11 -9.82 -0.70
N LEU A 90 13.14 -10.55 -1.15
CA LEU A 90 13.91 -11.44 -0.28
C LEU A 90 14.82 -10.58 0.60
N ALA A 91 14.78 -10.80 1.91
CA ALA A 91 15.65 -10.09 2.83
C ALA A 91 16.26 -11.06 3.85
N LEU A 92 17.56 -10.93 4.11
CA LEU A 92 18.26 -11.70 5.13
C LEU A 92 18.94 -10.75 6.10
N CYS A 93 18.67 -10.95 7.39
CA CYS A 93 19.23 -10.13 8.45
C CYS A 93 20.41 -10.81 9.14
N TYR A 94 21.50 -10.07 9.26
CA TYR A 94 22.69 -10.42 10.00
C TYR A 94 22.74 -9.55 11.26
N THR A 95 22.86 -10.17 12.42
CA THR A 95 22.90 -9.51 13.72
C THR A 95 24.25 -9.66 14.40
N PHE A 96 24.80 -8.56 14.93
CA PHE A 96 25.99 -8.55 15.78
C PHE A 96 25.70 -7.79 17.08
N ILE A 97 25.89 -8.45 18.23
CA ILE A 97 25.82 -7.80 19.54
C ILE A 97 27.24 -7.56 20.06
N SER A 98 27.59 -6.30 20.23
CA SER A 98 28.91 -5.91 20.72
C SER A 98 29.07 -6.20 22.21
N ARG A 99 30.31 -6.18 22.69
CA ARG A 99 30.61 -6.31 24.13
C ARG A 99 30.02 -5.18 24.98
N SER A 100 29.74 -4.02 24.40
CA SER A 100 29.09 -2.90 25.09
C SER A 100 27.57 -3.03 25.13
N GLY A 101 26.99 -4.11 24.58
CA GLY A 101 25.55 -4.30 24.47
C GLY A 101 24.91 -3.54 23.31
N THR A 102 25.70 -2.99 22.39
CA THR A 102 25.17 -2.36 21.17
C THR A 102 24.82 -3.45 20.17
N THR A 103 23.58 -3.46 19.71
CA THR A 103 23.11 -4.38 18.68
C THR A 103 23.25 -3.73 17.31
N TYR A 104 23.87 -4.41 16.37
CA TYR A 104 23.96 -4.04 14.97
C TYR A 104 23.08 -5.01 14.18
N ARG A 105 22.21 -4.48 13.33
CA ARG A 105 21.41 -5.27 12.38
C ARG A 105 21.78 -4.80 10.97
N LEU A 106 22.23 -5.74 10.16
CA LEU A 106 22.58 -5.55 8.77
C LEU A 106 21.59 -6.38 7.94
N THR A 107 20.73 -5.73 7.19
CA THR A 107 19.77 -6.41 6.32
C THR A 107 20.23 -6.26 4.89
N VAL A 108 20.31 -7.37 4.17
CA VAL A 108 20.52 -7.37 2.72
C VAL A 108 19.20 -7.73 2.07
N HIS A 109 18.79 -6.91 1.12
CA HIS A 109 17.56 -7.00 0.36
C HIS A 109 17.90 -7.40 -1.07
N ALA A 110 17.24 -8.41 -1.63
CA ALA A 110 17.29 -8.75 -3.03
C ALA A 110 15.97 -8.37 -3.69
N ILE A 111 16.06 -7.31 -4.50
CA ILE A 111 14.93 -6.69 -5.19
C ILE A 111 14.93 -7.20 -6.64
N PRO A 112 13.83 -7.83 -7.11
CA PRO A 112 13.67 -8.21 -8.50
C PRO A 112 13.76 -6.98 -9.43
N GLU A 113 14.57 -7.07 -10.49
CA GLU A 113 14.66 -6.08 -11.56
C GLU A 113 14.74 -6.78 -12.93
N ASP A 114 13.59 -6.91 -13.61
CA ASP A 114 13.43 -7.65 -14.88
C ASP A 114 13.96 -9.10 -14.78
N GLU A 115 15.10 -9.40 -15.43
CA GLU A 115 15.77 -10.70 -15.42
C GLU A 115 16.91 -10.78 -14.36
N ASN A 116 17.09 -9.75 -13.52
CA ASN A 116 18.17 -9.63 -12.54
C ASN A 116 17.66 -9.42 -11.11
N LEU A 117 18.57 -9.55 -10.15
CA LEU A 117 18.36 -9.17 -8.75
C LEU A 117 19.30 -8.01 -8.40
N ARG A 118 18.74 -6.90 -7.90
CA ARG A 118 19.53 -5.83 -7.29
C ARG A 118 19.64 -6.07 -5.79
N LEU A 119 20.88 -6.13 -5.30
CA LEU A 119 21.14 -6.21 -3.87
C LEU A 119 21.29 -4.81 -3.26
N VAL A 120 20.53 -4.56 -2.20
CA VAL A 120 20.61 -3.34 -1.39
C VAL A 120 20.90 -3.75 0.05
N SER A 121 21.70 -2.98 0.76
CA SER A 121 22.06 -3.28 2.14
C SER A 121 21.74 -2.10 3.04
N ASP A 122 21.10 -2.39 4.17
CA ASP A 122 20.81 -1.42 5.22
C ASP A 122 21.50 -1.86 6.50
N LEU A 123 22.09 -0.90 7.20
CA LEU A 123 22.83 -1.15 8.44
C LEU A 123 22.36 -0.20 9.54
N ILE A 124 21.80 -0.77 10.60
CA ILE A 124 21.38 -0.04 11.79
C ILE A 124 22.15 -0.51 13.02
N LYS A 125 22.28 0.39 14.00
CA LYS A 125 22.74 0.04 15.35
C LYS A 125 21.80 0.62 16.38
N MET A 126 21.58 -0.13 17.46
CA MET A 126 20.84 0.29 18.63
C MET A 126 21.76 0.22 19.85
N ASP A 127 21.91 1.34 20.56
CA ASP A 127 22.67 1.37 21.80
C ASP A 127 21.84 0.89 23.01
N THR A 128 22.46 0.82 24.18
CA THR A 128 21.80 0.38 25.42
C THR A 128 20.75 1.34 25.96
N ASN A 129 20.65 2.55 25.39
CA ASN A 129 19.61 3.53 25.70
C ASN A 129 18.47 3.48 24.67
N HIS A 130 18.44 2.46 23.79
CA HIS A 130 17.49 2.31 22.70
C HIS A 130 17.55 3.43 21.65
N ILE A 131 18.70 4.10 21.52
CA ILE A 131 18.92 5.07 20.44
C ILE A 131 19.29 4.28 19.19
N VAL A 132 18.46 4.41 18.15
CA VAL A 132 18.70 3.82 16.83
C VAL A 132 19.51 4.81 15.98
N SER A 133 20.51 4.29 15.27
CA SER A 133 21.24 5.01 14.23
C SER A 133 21.33 4.17 12.97
N VAL A 134 21.13 4.81 11.83
CA VAL A 134 21.30 4.23 10.50
C VAL A 134 22.69 4.63 9.98
N TYR A 135 23.36 3.72 9.30
CA TYR A 135 24.62 4.02 8.62
C TYR A 135 24.34 4.61 7.25
N CYS A 136 24.98 5.74 6.91
CA CYS A 136 24.92 6.36 5.59
C CYS A 136 26.20 6.02 4.80
N PRO A 137 26.14 5.11 3.81
CA PRO A 137 27.33 4.65 3.10
C PRO A 137 28.06 5.77 2.35
N ASP A 138 27.32 6.66 1.68
CA ASP A 138 27.89 7.75 0.86
C ASP A 138 28.72 8.75 1.68
N GLU A 139 28.31 8.97 2.92
CA GLU A 139 28.97 9.92 3.82
C GLU A 139 29.94 9.23 4.80
N CYS A 140 29.92 7.89 4.84
CA CYS A 140 30.66 7.07 5.81
C CYS A 140 30.39 7.46 7.28
N VAL A 141 29.14 7.81 7.63
CA VAL A 141 28.76 8.25 8.98
C VAL A 141 27.52 7.53 9.50
N TRP A 142 27.41 7.42 10.83
CA TRP A 142 26.18 7.01 11.50
C TRP A 142 25.31 8.23 11.76
N LYS A 143 24.02 8.15 11.44
CA LYS A 143 23.03 9.18 11.76
C LYS A 143 21.94 8.58 12.63
N THR A 144 21.66 9.24 13.75
CA THR A 144 20.48 8.94 14.57
C THR A 144 19.21 9.38 13.84
N ASP A 145 18.05 8.81 14.20
CA ASP A 145 16.75 9.31 13.71
C ASP A 145 16.59 10.81 13.97
N ALA A 146 17.13 11.30 15.09
CA ALA A 146 17.14 12.72 15.41
C ALA A 146 17.96 13.55 14.39
N GLU A 147 19.10 13.04 13.91
CA GLU A 147 19.93 13.69 12.89
C GLU A 147 19.32 13.56 11.49
N VAL A 148 18.69 12.44 11.16
CA VAL A 148 17.94 12.26 9.91
C VAL A 148 16.77 13.24 9.86
N ILE A 149 15.98 13.33 10.92
CA ILE A 149 14.91 14.32 11.07
C ILE A 149 15.50 15.74 11.07
N GLN A 150 16.61 16.00 11.77
CA GLN A 150 17.23 17.33 11.77
C GLN A 150 17.79 17.77 10.41
N ASN A 151 18.01 16.85 9.47
CA ASN A 151 18.51 17.18 8.13
C ASN A 151 17.43 17.10 7.05
N ASN A 152 16.22 16.63 7.39
CA ASN A 152 15.08 16.56 6.48
C ASN A 152 13.97 17.55 6.90
N GLU A 153 13.81 18.65 6.17
CA GLU A 153 12.81 19.69 6.46
C GLU A 153 11.36 19.17 6.44
N MET A 154 11.07 18.16 5.62
CA MET A 154 9.75 17.51 5.59
C MET A 154 9.47 16.76 6.88
N LEU A 155 10.42 15.94 7.35
CA LEU A 155 10.28 15.20 8.60
C LEU A 155 10.22 16.13 9.82
N LYS A 156 10.96 17.25 9.83
CA LYS A 156 10.80 18.28 10.88
C LYS A 156 9.39 18.85 10.93
N ARG A 157 8.84 19.19 9.76
CA ARG A 157 7.48 19.74 9.66
C ARG A 157 6.46 18.70 10.10
N PHE A 158 6.59 17.46 9.63
CA PHE A 158 5.72 16.36 10.03
C PHE A 158 5.73 16.15 11.54
N LYS A 159 6.92 16.05 12.15
CA LYS A 159 7.07 15.90 13.61
C LYS A 159 6.40 17.06 14.36
N LYS A 160 6.64 18.30 13.95
CA LYS A 160 6.02 19.47 14.59
C LYS A 160 4.48 19.45 14.49
N LEU A 161 3.94 19.05 13.33
CA LEU A 161 2.49 18.95 13.12
C LEU A 161 1.90 17.83 13.98
N SER A 162 2.56 16.67 14.01
CA SER A 162 2.17 15.51 14.81
C SER A 162 2.18 15.81 16.31
N ASP A 163 3.25 16.44 16.82
CA ASP A 163 3.35 16.88 18.21
C ASP A 163 2.21 17.86 18.57
N SER A 164 1.78 18.69 17.61
CA SER A 164 0.67 19.63 17.76
C SER A 164 -0.72 19.02 17.54
N HIS A 165 -0.81 17.72 17.20
CA HIS A 165 -2.05 17.03 16.83
C HIS A 165 -2.84 17.78 15.75
N SER A 166 -2.10 18.35 14.78
CA SER A 166 -2.70 19.08 13.66
C SER A 166 -3.28 18.08 12.65
N PRO A 167 -4.49 18.30 12.10
CA PRO A 167 -5.02 17.47 11.02
C PRO A 167 -4.15 17.54 9.75
N GLU A 168 -3.30 18.55 9.64
CA GLU A 168 -2.31 18.61 8.57
C GLU A 168 -1.27 17.48 8.67
N ALA A 169 -1.04 16.93 9.87
CA ALA A 169 -0.14 15.80 10.07
C ALA A 169 -0.64 14.57 9.30
N ASP A 170 -1.94 14.28 9.34
CA ASP A 170 -2.55 13.12 8.68
C ASP A 170 -2.36 13.18 7.15
N ILE A 171 -2.51 14.37 6.55
CA ILE A 171 -2.23 14.60 5.12
C ILE A 171 -0.75 14.36 4.83
N MET A 172 0.13 14.82 5.72
CA MET A 172 1.57 14.73 5.53
C MET A 172 2.10 13.31 5.71
N GLU A 173 1.54 12.55 6.65
CA GLU A 173 1.82 11.13 6.85
C GLU A 173 1.45 10.34 5.60
N MET A 174 0.21 10.47 5.12
CA MET A 174 -0.24 9.82 3.88
C MET A 174 0.69 10.15 2.69
N LEU A 175 1.09 11.43 2.54
CA LEU A 175 2.00 11.82 1.46
C LEU A 175 3.40 11.23 1.61
N LEU A 176 3.93 11.12 2.83
CA LEU A 176 5.24 10.50 3.08
C LEU A 176 5.20 8.99 2.90
N THR A 177 4.08 8.34 3.18
CA THR A 177 3.87 6.91 2.91
C THR A 177 3.83 6.63 1.42
N ILE A 178 3.07 7.41 0.66
CA ILE A 178 2.89 7.18 -0.78
C ILE A 178 4.08 7.74 -1.59
N TYR A 179 4.68 8.84 -1.12
CA TYR A 179 5.82 9.49 -1.77
C TYR A 179 6.91 9.83 -0.76
N PRO A 180 7.74 8.85 -0.33
CA PRO A 180 8.81 9.08 0.65
C PRO A 180 9.80 10.20 0.25
N GLU A 181 9.97 10.41 -1.06
CA GLU A 181 10.88 11.40 -1.66
C GLU A 181 10.28 12.81 -1.83
N ILE A 182 9.05 13.05 -1.35
CA ILE A 182 8.39 14.36 -1.51
C ILE A 182 9.23 15.49 -0.89
N THR A 183 9.46 16.56 -1.66
CA THR A 183 10.21 17.72 -1.15
C THR A 183 9.30 18.73 -0.42
N ASP A 184 9.89 19.60 0.40
CA ASP A 184 9.14 20.67 1.07
C ASP A 184 8.60 21.74 0.08
N ASP A 185 9.22 21.91 -1.10
CA ASP A 185 8.67 22.74 -2.17
C ASP A 185 7.43 22.11 -2.82
N ASP A 186 7.50 20.80 -3.09
CA ASP A 186 6.39 20.00 -3.62
C ASP A 186 5.18 20.05 -2.69
N TYR A 187 5.41 19.83 -1.40
CA TYR A 187 4.38 19.92 -0.38
C TYR A 187 3.74 21.32 -0.33
N ARG A 188 4.53 22.40 -0.38
CA ARG A 188 4.00 23.77 -0.41
C ARG A 188 3.16 24.05 -1.65
N LYS A 189 3.59 23.58 -2.82
CA LYS A 189 2.82 23.69 -4.07
C LYS A 189 1.50 22.96 -3.96
N LEU A 190 1.49 21.73 -3.48
CA LEU A 190 0.28 20.93 -3.26
C LEU A 190 -0.67 21.64 -2.29
N LYS A 191 -0.15 22.08 -1.14
CA LYS A 191 -0.94 22.79 -0.11
C LYS A 191 -1.57 24.08 -0.65
N SER A 192 -0.83 24.81 -1.48
CA SER A 192 -1.35 26.02 -2.14
C SER A 192 -2.46 25.69 -3.15
N LYS A 193 -2.25 24.67 -3.99
CA LYS A 193 -3.19 24.19 -5.02
C LYS A 193 -4.48 23.61 -4.42
N SER A 194 -4.37 22.94 -3.27
CA SER A 194 -5.46 22.19 -2.62
C SER A 194 -5.91 22.82 -1.29
N ASN A 195 -5.75 24.13 -1.12
CA ASN A 195 -5.98 24.82 0.15
C ASN A 195 -7.39 24.65 0.75
N LEU A 196 -8.43 24.44 -0.07
CA LEU A 196 -9.79 24.20 0.41
C LEU A 196 -9.93 22.79 0.98
N ILE A 197 -9.19 21.80 0.46
CA ILE A 197 -9.14 20.46 1.04
C ILE A 197 -8.54 20.49 2.43
N PHE A 198 -7.40 21.17 2.63
CA PHE A 198 -6.80 21.33 3.97
C PHE A 198 -7.76 21.99 4.96
N LYS A 199 -8.48 23.04 4.54
CA LYS A 199 -9.46 23.73 5.38
C LYS A 199 -10.69 22.87 5.69
N LEU A 200 -11.18 22.13 4.70
CA LEU A 200 -12.30 21.23 4.86
C LEU A 200 -11.94 20.10 5.83
N TYR A 201 -10.77 19.48 5.63
CA TYR A 201 -10.28 18.41 6.48
C TYR A 201 -10.18 18.83 7.95
N ASN A 202 -9.61 20.00 8.21
CA ASN A 202 -9.54 20.56 9.57
C ASN A 202 -10.92 20.71 10.24
N ALA A 203 -12.01 20.78 9.47
CA ALA A 203 -13.38 20.83 9.99
C ALA A 203 -14.11 19.47 10.01
N THR A 204 -13.58 18.44 9.34
CA THR A 204 -14.25 17.14 9.12
C THR A 204 -13.41 15.91 9.48
N ASN A 205 -12.18 16.08 9.99
CA ASN A 205 -11.23 15.02 10.34
C ASN A 205 -11.72 13.96 11.34
N ARG A 206 -12.89 14.14 11.94
CA ARG A 206 -13.51 13.15 12.85
C ARG A 206 -14.24 12.02 12.12
N PHE A 207 -14.48 12.18 10.82
CA PHE A 207 -15.26 11.22 10.02
C PHE A 207 -14.87 11.22 8.54
N MET A 208 -13.82 11.97 8.18
CA MET A 208 -13.21 11.96 6.86
C MET A 208 -11.73 11.66 7.04
N THR A 209 -11.11 11.07 6.04
CA THR A 209 -9.68 10.78 5.95
C THR A 209 -9.09 11.38 4.66
N PRO A 210 -7.83 11.86 4.65
CA PRO A 210 -7.19 12.34 3.44
C PRO A 210 -6.71 11.16 2.58
N ASP A 211 -6.82 11.33 1.27
CA ASP A 211 -6.43 10.30 0.30
C ASP A 211 -6.03 10.94 -1.04
N VAL A 212 -5.47 10.17 -1.96
CA VAL A 212 -5.09 10.59 -3.31
C VAL A 212 -5.76 9.73 -4.37
N ILE A 213 -6.37 10.37 -5.35
CA ILE A 213 -6.88 9.67 -6.53
C ILE A 213 -5.78 9.67 -7.59
N GLU A 214 -5.27 8.48 -7.91
CA GLU A 214 -4.34 8.28 -9.01
C GLU A 214 -5.03 8.48 -10.36
N VAL A 215 -4.43 9.30 -11.22
CA VAL A 215 -4.90 9.50 -12.59
C VAL A 215 -3.98 8.73 -13.53
N PRO A 216 -4.44 7.63 -14.17
CA PRO A 216 -3.61 6.82 -15.05
C PRO A 216 -3.00 7.67 -16.16
N ASN A 217 -1.68 7.65 -16.28
CA ASN A 217 -0.97 8.42 -17.29
C ASN A 217 -1.10 7.72 -18.66
N LYS A 218 -1.72 8.37 -19.64
CA LYS A 218 -1.59 7.95 -21.05
C LYS A 218 -0.27 8.50 -21.62
N LYS A 219 0.85 7.86 -21.24
CA LYS A 219 2.16 7.75 -21.93
C LYS A 219 3.36 7.92 -20.98
N ASN A 220 4.29 6.98 -21.13
CA ASN A 220 5.74 7.01 -20.94
C ASN A 220 6.31 8.36 -20.46
N ASP A 221 6.56 8.47 -19.17
CA ASP A 221 7.62 9.36 -18.67
C ASP A 221 8.34 8.61 -17.52
N PRO A 222 9.56 8.12 -17.76
CA PRO A 222 10.36 7.35 -16.81
C PRO A 222 11.13 8.24 -15.83
N SER A 223 10.80 9.54 -15.70
CA SER A 223 11.46 10.45 -14.77
C SER A 223 10.54 10.98 -13.67
N GLY A 224 10.64 10.40 -12.48
CA GLY A 224 10.36 11.07 -11.20
C GLY A 224 8.93 11.58 -10.92
N VAL A 225 8.75 12.02 -9.66
CA VAL A 225 7.51 12.48 -9.06
C VAL A 225 6.80 13.54 -9.93
N ASN A 226 5.57 13.25 -10.36
CA ASN A 226 4.73 14.22 -11.04
C ASN A 226 3.46 14.46 -10.22
N ILE A 227 3.45 15.52 -9.41
CA ILE A 227 2.34 15.94 -8.54
C ILE A 227 1.07 16.27 -9.35
N ASP A 228 1.15 16.41 -10.67
CA ASP A 228 -0.04 16.51 -11.52
C ASP A 228 -0.72 15.16 -11.80
N ARG A 229 -0.15 14.02 -11.35
CA ARG A 229 -0.71 12.67 -11.49
C ARG A 229 -1.72 12.29 -10.41
N PHE A 230 -1.80 13.05 -9.31
CA PHE A 230 -2.64 12.68 -8.17
C PHE A 230 -3.54 13.83 -7.75
N ILE A 231 -4.79 13.50 -7.42
CA ILE A 231 -5.78 14.48 -6.95
C ILE A 231 -5.99 14.26 -5.46
N LEU A 232 -5.47 15.16 -4.62
CA LEU A 232 -5.76 15.15 -3.18
C LEU A 232 -7.27 15.26 -2.95
N CYS A 233 -7.80 14.33 -2.18
CA CYS A 233 -9.22 14.21 -1.90
C CYS A 233 -9.48 13.89 -0.42
N LEU A 234 -10.74 13.97 -0.03
CA LEU A 234 -11.23 13.45 1.24
C LEU A 234 -12.25 12.34 1.00
N ARG A 235 -12.09 11.23 1.70
CA ARG A 235 -13.01 10.07 1.73
C ARG A 235 -13.60 9.86 3.12
N PRO A 236 -14.70 9.11 3.26
CA PRO A 236 -15.15 8.65 4.57
C PRO A 236 -14.02 7.97 5.33
N ASP A 237 -13.93 8.23 6.63
CA ASP A 237 -13.03 7.52 7.55
C ASP A 237 -13.53 6.10 7.88
N ASP A 238 -14.84 5.87 7.72
CA ASP A 238 -15.46 4.56 7.92
C ASP A 238 -15.09 3.61 6.75
N PRO A 239 -14.34 2.51 7.01
CA PRO A 239 -13.88 1.59 5.96
C PRO A 239 -15.04 0.86 5.27
N PHE A 240 -16.23 0.80 5.87
CA PHE A 240 -17.41 0.16 5.27
C PHE A 240 -18.28 1.16 4.49
N ARG A 241 -17.76 2.36 4.20
CA ARG A 241 -18.53 3.39 3.52
C ARG A 241 -17.81 3.91 2.28
N HIS A 242 -18.38 3.55 1.15
CA HIS A 242 -17.81 3.79 -0.17
C HIS A 242 -18.68 4.74 -0.99
N GLY A 243 -18.21 5.12 -2.18
CA GLY A 243 -19.05 5.74 -3.21
C GLY A 243 -18.85 7.22 -3.45
N PHE A 244 -18.04 7.92 -2.64
CA PHE A 244 -17.78 9.34 -2.87
C PHE A 244 -16.44 9.83 -2.35
N ALA A 245 -15.98 10.90 -2.99
CA ALA A 245 -14.81 11.66 -2.58
C ALA A 245 -15.05 13.16 -2.84
N VAL A 246 -14.43 14.01 -2.04
CA VAL A 246 -14.40 15.47 -2.31
C VAL A 246 -13.01 15.87 -2.77
N THR A 247 -12.95 16.50 -3.93
CA THR A 247 -11.72 17.05 -4.51
C THR A 247 -11.82 18.56 -4.63
N GLN A 248 -10.72 19.21 -5.02
CA GLN A 248 -10.71 20.63 -5.34
C GLN A 248 -10.37 20.83 -6.82
N LYS A 249 -11.08 21.78 -7.44
CA LYS A 249 -10.72 22.33 -8.75
C LYS A 249 -10.93 23.83 -8.73
N ASP A 250 -9.89 24.57 -9.09
CA ASP A 250 -9.84 26.03 -8.96
C ASP A 250 -10.15 26.45 -7.50
N GLN A 251 -11.07 27.40 -7.29
CA GLN A 251 -11.53 27.86 -5.99
C GLN A 251 -12.86 27.20 -5.57
N LYS A 252 -13.11 25.96 -6.00
CA LYS A 252 -14.34 25.21 -5.69
C LYS A 252 -14.02 23.80 -5.20
N LEU A 253 -14.80 23.39 -4.21
CA LEU A 253 -14.88 22.00 -3.77
C LEU A 253 -15.83 21.24 -4.71
N ILE A 254 -15.40 20.07 -5.13
CA ILE A 254 -16.07 19.21 -6.09
C ILE A 254 -16.53 17.95 -5.35
N LEU A 255 -17.82 17.67 -5.41
CA LEU A 255 -18.38 16.42 -4.92
C LEU A 255 -18.37 15.41 -6.06
N ASN A 256 -17.72 14.27 -5.84
CA ASN A 256 -17.62 13.21 -6.82
C ASN A 256 -18.32 11.96 -6.32
N GLN A 257 -18.96 11.24 -7.23
CA GLN A 257 -19.11 9.79 -7.08
C GLN A 257 -17.74 9.17 -7.32
N TYR A 258 -17.32 8.29 -6.43
CA TYR A 258 -16.00 7.67 -6.45
C TYR A 258 -16.10 6.21 -6.00
N LEU A 259 -15.62 5.28 -6.83
CA LEU A 259 -15.46 3.87 -6.47
C LEU A 259 -14.13 3.38 -7.00
N GLU A 260 -13.38 2.69 -6.15
CA GLU A 260 -12.19 1.98 -6.55
C GLU A 260 -12.53 0.57 -7.05
N PRO A 261 -11.67 -0.02 -7.89
CA PRO A 261 -11.83 -1.42 -8.30
C PRO A 261 -11.95 -2.37 -7.11
N VAL A 262 -11.17 -2.14 -6.04
CA VAL A 262 -11.22 -2.91 -4.78
C VAL A 262 -12.54 -2.77 -4.03
N ASP A 263 -13.21 -1.61 -4.12
CA ASP A 263 -14.53 -1.42 -3.50
C ASP A 263 -15.60 -2.33 -4.15
N ILE A 264 -15.30 -2.94 -5.29
CA ILE A 264 -16.21 -3.77 -6.09
C ILE A 264 -15.80 -5.24 -6.06
N PHE A 265 -14.50 -5.52 -6.02
CA PHE A 265 -13.98 -6.87 -5.83
C PHE A 265 -14.00 -7.25 -4.37
N ILE A 266 -15.12 -7.84 -3.95
CA ILE A 266 -15.17 -8.67 -2.77
C ILE A 266 -15.29 -10.10 -3.30
N THR A 267 -14.18 -10.79 -3.46
CA THR A 267 -14.23 -12.24 -3.68
C THR A 267 -14.63 -12.89 -2.36
N GLU A 268 -15.41 -13.99 -2.41
CA GLU A 268 -15.78 -14.75 -1.20
C GLU A 268 -14.56 -15.36 -0.48
N ASP A 269 -13.39 -15.33 -1.13
CA ASP A 269 -12.17 -16.04 -0.75
C ASP A 269 -10.98 -15.10 -0.43
N ASP A 270 -11.19 -13.79 -0.21
CA ASP A 270 -10.13 -12.80 0.07
C ASP A 270 -8.98 -12.76 -0.97
N ILE A 271 -9.23 -13.23 -2.21
CA ILE A 271 -8.26 -13.18 -3.30
C ILE A 271 -8.08 -11.72 -3.71
N HIS A 272 -6.84 -11.23 -3.68
CA HIS A 272 -6.55 -9.88 -4.12
C HIS A 272 -6.83 -9.76 -5.63
N PRO A 273 -7.40 -8.64 -6.12
CA PRO A 273 -7.71 -8.48 -7.54
C PRO A 273 -6.48 -8.63 -8.46
N GLU A 274 -5.30 -8.44 -7.89
CA GLU A 274 -3.98 -8.57 -8.51
C GLU A 274 -3.70 -10.03 -8.90
N ASP A 275 -4.03 -10.97 -8.02
CA ASP A 275 -3.86 -12.41 -8.22
C ASP A 275 -4.79 -12.94 -9.33
N GLN A 276 -5.97 -12.32 -9.47
CA GLN A 276 -6.97 -12.77 -10.44
C GLN A 276 -6.84 -12.09 -11.83
N PHE A 277 -6.36 -10.84 -11.89
CA PHE A 277 -6.34 -10.05 -13.12
C PHE A 277 -4.94 -9.57 -13.55
N GLY A 278 -3.91 -9.86 -12.77
CA GLY A 278 -2.51 -9.45 -12.99
C GLY A 278 -2.23 -7.99 -12.57
N GLU A 279 -0.94 -7.63 -12.57
CA GLU A 279 -0.41 -6.29 -12.19
C GLU A 279 -1.07 -5.12 -12.96
N ASP A 280 -1.62 -5.37 -14.14
CA ASP A 280 -2.29 -4.37 -14.97
C ASP A 280 -3.75 -4.07 -14.55
N PHE A 281 -4.28 -4.74 -13.53
CA PHE A 281 -5.68 -4.61 -13.14
C PHE A 281 -6.11 -3.15 -12.86
N TYR A 282 -5.31 -2.43 -12.08
CA TYR A 282 -5.57 -1.03 -11.76
C TYR A 282 -5.31 -0.09 -12.94
N THR A 283 -4.32 -0.38 -13.79
CA THR A 283 -3.97 0.44 -14.97
C THR A 283 -5.04 0.35 -16.06
N VAL A 284 -5.68 -0.82 -16.22
CA VAL A 284 -6.71 -1.09 -17.24
C VAL A 284 -8.10 -0.60 -16.79
N THR A 285 -8.46 -0.80 -15.52
CA THR A 285 -9.84 -0.58 -15.07
C THR A 285 -10.07 0.84 -14.58
N GLY A 286 -9.12 1.38 -13.82
CA GLY A 286 -9.12 2.70 -13.19
C GLY A 286 -10.30 2.94 -12.24
N PRO A 287 -10.22 3.91 -11.32
CA PRO A 287 -11.35 4.24 -10.46
C PRO A 287 -12.51 4.81 -11.28
N TYR A 288 -13.73 4.50 -10.85
CA TYR A 288 -14.90 5.22 -11.31
C TYR A 288 -14.96 6.57 -10.61
N ILE A 289 -14.75 7.65 -11.36
CA ILE A 289 -14.90 9.02 -10.85
C ILE A 289 -15.86 9.82 -11.72
N MET A 290 -16.83 10.47 -11.07
CA MET A 290 -17.79 11.35 -11.73
C MET A 290 -18.11 12.54 -10.84
N GLU A 291 -17.79 13.74 -11.32
CA GLU A 291 -18.27 14.97 -10.71
C GLU A 291 -19.81 15.03 -10.77
N VAL A 292 -20.43 15.32 -9.63
CA VAL A 292 -21.89 15.49 -9.52
C VAL A 292 -22.32 16.89 -9.13
N ASP A 293 -21.49 17.60 -8.36
CA ASP A 293 -21.80 18.95 -7.91
C ASP A 293 -20.52 19.72 -7.54
N ARG A 294 -20.59 21.05 -7.51
CA ARG A 294 -19.47 21.89 -7.09
C ARG A 294 -19.92 23.17 -6.41
N THR A 295 -19.20 23.60 -5.39
CA THR A 295 -19.48 24.84 -4.66
C THR A 295 -18.22 25.48 -4.10
N SER A 296 -18.24 26.79 -3.90
CA SER A 296 -17.24 27.51 -3.09
C SER A 296 -17.66 27.65 -1.62
N ASP A 297 -18.89 27.24 -1.28
CA ASP A 297 -19.43 27.33 0.07
C ASP A 297 -19.04 26.11 0.91
N MET A 298 -18.15 26.32 1.87
CA MET A 298 -17.65 25.26 2.74
C MET A 298 -18.68 24.74 3.74
N ASP A 299 -19.68 25.53 4.13
CA ASP A 299 -20.72 25.09 5.05
C ASP A 299 -21.65 24.07 4.40
N ILE A 300 -21.98 24.27 3.12
CA ILE A 300 -22.73 23.29 2.32
C ILE A 300 -21.98 21.96 2.26
N VAL A 301 -20.67 21.98 1.98
CA VAL A 301 -19.86 20.75 1.89
C VAL A 301 -19.76 20.05 3.24
N LYS A 302 -19.46 20.78 4.32
CA LYS A 302 -19.40 20.21 5.68
C LYS A 302 -20.71 19.55 6.08
N HIS A 303 -21.84 20.18 5.81
CA HIS A 303 -23.14 19.62 6.13
C HIS A 303 -23.44 18.35 5.31
N CYS A 304 -23.10 18.38 4.01
CA CYS A 304 -23.18 17.21 3.14
C CYS A 304 -22.34 16.05 3.69
N LEU A 305 -21.05 16.28 3.98
CA LEU A 305 -20.15 15.26 4.48
C LEU A 305 -20.56 14.70 5.84
N ARG A 306 -21.05 15.54 6.76
CA ARG A 306 -21.59 15.06 8.03
C ARG A 306 -22.82 14.18 7.84
N SER A 307 -23.64 14.43 6.81
CA SER A 307 -24.79 13.57 6.52
C SER A 307 -24.37 12.24 5.89
N LEU A 308 -23.33 12.27 5.06
CA LEU A 308 -22.85 11.14 4.29
C LEU A 308 -21.94 10.20 5.08
N ALA A 309 -20.90 10.73 5.74
CA ALA A 309 -19.80 9.96 6.32
C ALA A 309 -19.92 9.74 7.83
N ASN A 310 -20.56 10.65 8.57
CA ASN A 310 -20.58 10.60 10.05
C ASN A 310 -21.63 9.60 10.59
N ARG A 311 -21.56 8.34 10.12
CA ARG A 311 -22.40 7.20 10.48
C ARG A 311 -21.63 5.90 10.27
N TYR A 312 -21.19 5.28 11.37
CA TYR A 312 -20.53 3.98 11.33
C TYR A 312 -21.48 2.88 10.84
N THR A 313 -21.05 2.09 9.87
CA THR A 313 -21.76 0.89 9.39
C THR A 313 -20.97 -0.39 9.72
N LYS A 314 -21.68 -1.52 9.76
CA LYS A 314 -21.08 -2.84 10.02
C LYS A 314 -20.91 -3.69 8.76
N GLU A 315 -21.44 -3.19 7.65
CA GLU A 315 -21.50 -3.81 6.35
C GLU A 315 -21.23 -2.71 5.33
N ASP A 316 -20.75 -3.08 4.14
CA ASP A 316 -20.48 -2.13 3.08
C ASP A 316 -21.74 -1.37 2.68
N VAL A 317 -21.63 -0.04 2.69
CA VAL A 317 -22.68 0.87 2.24
C VAL A 317 -22.13 1.81 1.18
N TYR A 318 -22.57 1.60 -0.06
CA TYR A 318 -22.25 2.46 -1.18
C TYR A 318 -23.17 3.67 -1.17
N THR A 319 -22.58 4.84 -0.92
CA THR A 319 -23.29 6.11 -0.87
C THR A 319 -22.90 6.99 -2.05
N LEU A 320 -23.70 6.96 -3.12
CA LEU A 320 -23.43 7.72 -4.34
C LEU A 320 -24.16 9.07 -4.31
N PRO A 321 -23.46 10.22 -4.13
CA PRO A 321 -24.08 11.53 -4.11
C PRO A 321 -24.66 11.87 -5.49
N LEU A 322 -25.84 12.47 -5.52
CA LEU A 322 -26.45 13.03 -6.74
C LEU A 322 -26.28 14.55 -6.81
N SER A 323 -26.13 15.18 -5.64
CA SER A 323 -25.87 16.60 -5.39
C SER A 323 -25.38 16.76 -3.95
N PHE A 324 -25.09 17.98 -3.50
CA PHE A 324 -24.87 18.23 -2.06
C PHE A 324 -26.08 17.90 -1.18
N TYR A 325 -27.25 17.70 -1.77
CA TYR A 325 -28.52 17.55 -1.06
C TYR A 325 -29.23 16.22 -1.32
N ALA A 326 -28.67 15.32 -2.13
CA ALA A 326 -29.26 14.01 -2.40
C ALA A 326 -28.19 12.93 -2.63
N SER A 327 -28.53 11.69 -2.30
CA SER A 327 -27.71 10.51 -2.60
C SER A 327 -28.57 9.29 -2.93
N LEU A 328 -27.93 8.30 -3.54
CA LEU A 328 -28.36 6.91 -3.54
C LEU A 328 -27.57 6.18 -2.45
N GLU A 329 -28.20 5.26 -1.74
CA GLU A 329 -27.53 4.35 -0.80
C GLU A 329 -27.98 2.92 -1.07
N SER A 330 -27.03 1.98 -1.03
CA SER A 330 -27.29 0.54 -1.16
C SER A 330 -26.14 -0.24 -0.53
N THR A 331 -26.41 -1.41 0.04
CA THR A 331 -25.38 -2.39 0.44
C THR A 331 -24.94 -3.28 -0.71
N ASN A 332 -25.58 -3.15 -1.88
CA ASN A 332 -25.23 -3.89 -3.08
C ASN A 332 -25.34 -2.97 -4.30
N LEU A 333 -24.24 -2.79 -5.04
CA LEU A 333 -24.15 -1.91 -6.21
C LEU A 333 -25.08 -2.32 -7.37
N GLU A 334 -25.42 -3.60 -7.53
CA GLU A 334 -26.39 -4.06 -8.53
C GLU A 334 -27.80 -3.49 -8.28
N ASN A 335 -28.10 -3.24 -7.00
CA ASN A 335 -29.37 -2.71 -6.53
C ASN A 335 -29.39 -1.18 -6.39
N ILE A 336 -28.31 -0.49 -6.78
CA ILE A 336 -28.21 0.96 -6.66
C ILE A 336 -29.28 1.66 -7.51
N GLY A 337 -29.86 2.75 -6.97
CA GLY A 337 -30.88 3.54 -7.65
C GLY A 337 -32.34 3.16 -7.36
N ARG A 338 -32.61 2.23 -6.43
CA ARG A 338 -33.98 1.92 -5.97
C ARG A 338 -34.63 3.05 -5.17
N ARG A 339 -33.83 3.82 -4.42
CA ARG A 339 -34.32 4.90 -3.56
C ARG A 339 -33.35 6.08 -3.59
N ILE A 340 -33.92 7.27 -3.72
CA ILE A 340 -33.19 8.53 -3.55
C ILE A 340 -33.41 9.04 -2.13
N PHE A 341 -32.31 9.34 -1.44
CA PHE A 341 -32.30 9.94 -0.12
C PHE A 341 -32.09 11.45 -0.27
N LYS A 342 -33.01 12.24 0.30
CA LYS A 342 -32.90 13.70 0.35
C LYS A 342 -32.36 14.18 1.68
N ARG A 343 -31.55 15.23 1.63
CA ARG A 343 -31.10 15.99 2.79
C ARG A 343 -31.97 17.25 2.84
N ASN A 344 -32.85 17.30 3.84
CA ASN A 344 -33.90 18.30 4.09
C ASN A 344 -35.27 17.97 3.46
N GLU A 345 -36.30 18.74 3.84
CA GLU A 345 -37.69 18.49 3.45
C GLU A 345 -38.00 18.82 1.98
N ARG A 346 -37.05 19.43 1.25
CA ARG A 346 -37.22 19.81 -0.16
C ARG A 346 -37.61 18.64 -1.06
N ASP A 347 -38.16 18.94 -2.23
CA ASP A 347 -38.40 17.92 -3.25
C ASP A 347 -37.12 17.57 -4.03
N ILE A 348 -37.08 16.34 -4.54
CA ILE A 348 -36.03 15.88 -5.46
C ILE A 348 -36.18 16.63 -6.77
N SER A 349 -35.10 17.29 -7.22
CA SER A 349 -35.13 18.05 -8.47
C SER A 349 -35.12 17.11 -9.69
N GLU A 350 -35.59 17.60 -10.84
CA GLU A 350 -35.51 16.85 -12.10
C GLU A 350 -34.05 16.51 -12.48
N THR A 351 -33.11 17.40 -12.14
CA THR A 351 -31.67 17.15 -12.31
C THR A 351 -31.20 15.95 -11.49
N GLU A 352 -31.67 15.82 -10.26
CA GLU A 352 -31.31 14.70 -9.38
C GLU A 352 -31.95 13.38 -9.81
N LYS A 353 -33.20 13.41 -10.29
CA LYS A 353 -33.84 12.22 -10.89
C LYS A 353 -33.04 11.73 -12.09
N LYS A 354 -32.68 12.65 -13.00
CA LYS A 354 -31.85 12.34 -14.16
C LYS A 354 -30.45 11.85 -13.77
N CYS A 355 -29.84 12.46 -12.75
CA CYS A 355 -28.56 12.03 -12.20
C CYS A 355 -28.65 10.58 -11.68
N ALA A 356 -29.70 10.24 -10.92
CA ALA A 356 -29.92 8.89 -10.41
C ALA A 356 -30.02 7.84 -11.53
N GLU A 357 -30.79 8.12 -12.59
CA GLU A 357 -30.91 7.24 -13.75
C GLU A 357 -29.56 7.03 -14.47
N LEU A 358 -28.78 8.10 -14.63
CA LEU A 358 -27.46 8.04 -15.26
C LEU A 358 -26.45 7.30 -14.41
N THR A 359 -26.43 7.54 -13.10
CA THR A 359 -25.57 6.84 -12.14
C THR A 359 -25.82 5.35 -12.20
N ARG A 360 -27.09 4.90 -12.15
CA ARG A 360 -27.41 3.48 -12.27
C ARG A 360 -26.83 2.83 -13.54
N LYS A 361 -27.00 3.48 -14.70
CA LYS A 361 -26.45 2.97 -15.98
C LYS A 361 -24.92 2.93 -15.98
N ARG A 362 -24.28 3.94 -15.39
CA ARG A 362 -22.81 4.04 -15.32
C ARG A 362 -22.22 3.00 -14.39
N ILE A 363 -22.79 2.81 -13.21
CA ILE A 363 -22.38 1.77 -12.26
C ILE A 363 -22.54 0.40 -12.90
N GLN A 364 -23.70 0.09 -13.49
CA GLN A 364 -23.89 -1.19 -14.20
C GLN A 364 -22.88 -1.41 -15.33
N LYS A 365 -22.48 -0.35 -16.03
CA LYS A 365 -21.43 -0.45 -17.06
C LYS A 365 -20.05 -0.67 -16.45
N TYR A 366 -19.76 -0.04 -15.31
CA TYR A 366 -18.50 -0.17 -14.60
C TYR A 366 -18.35 -1.56 -14.00
N LEU A 367 -19.40 -2.08 -13.34
CA LEU A 367 -19.45 -3.44 -12.81
C LEU A 367 -19.18 -4.50 -13.88
N ARG A 368 -19.65 -4.33 -15.12
CA ARG A 368 -19.39 -5.28 -16.23
C ARG A 368 -17.93 -5.35 -16.71
N LYS A 369 -17.05 -4.49 -16.19
CA LYS A 369 -15.60 -4.61 -16.46
C LYS A 369 -14.95 -5.71 -15.61
N PHE A 370 -15.68 -6.18 -14.61
CA PHE A 370 -15.35 -7.17 -13.62
C PHE A 370 -16.34 -8.32 -13.81
#